data_AF-A0A3M2BAP8-F1
#
_entry.id   AF-A0A3M2BAP8-F1
#
_cell.length_a   1.000
_cell.length_b   1.000
_cell.length_c   1.000
_cell.angle_alpha   90.00
_cell.angle_beta   90.00
_cell.angle_gamma   90.00
#
_symmetry.space_group_name_H-M   'P 1'
#
loop_
_entity.id
_entity.type
_entity.pdbx_description
1 polymer ?
#
loop_
_entity_poly.entity_id
_entity_poly.type
_entity_poly.pdbx_seq_one_letter_code
_entity_poly.pdbx_strand_id
1 'polypeptide(L)'
;EHPEQTILVIQDTGPGMPPEVRDHLFDRAITTKQGGSGIGLMLVQRAIEKHQGTILVKSELGQGTTFVCVFPTPPRLDAVSGETLASVA
;
A
#
# COMPACT_ATOMS: atom_id res chain seq x y z
N GLU A 1 16.82 -13.20 -13.30
CA GLU A 1 16.12 -13.63 -12.06
C GLU A 1 15.24 -12.49 -11.59
N HIS A 2 14.02 -12.76 -11.12
CA HIS A 2 13.15 -11.71 -10.59
C HIS A 2 13.51 -11.48 -9.12
N PRO A 3 13.71 -10.23 -8.66
CA PRO A 3 13.99 -9.96 -7.26
C PRO A 3 12.84 -10.44 -6.39
N GLU A 4 13.13 -10.94 -5.20
CA GLU A 4 12.11 -11.25 -4.21
C GLU A 4 11.29 -9.99 -3.89
N GLN A 5 9.98 -10.15 -3.80
CA GLN A 5 9.03 -9.08 -3.51
C GLN A 5 8.17 -9.43 -2.30
N THR A 6 7.86 -8.42 -1.50
CA THR A 6 6.88 -8.53 -0.40
C THR A 6 5.55 -7.96 -0.87
N ILE A 7 4.48 -8.76 -0.78
CA ILE A 7 3.14 -8.38 -1.23
C ILE A 7 2.22 -8.24 -0.01
N LEU A 8 1.62 -7.06 0.14
CA LEU A 8 0.57 -6.77 1.13
C LEU A 8 -0.76 -6.61 0.40
N VAL A 9 -1.73 -7.47 0.73
CA VAL A 9 -3.09 -7.42 0.17
C VAL A 9 -4.05 -6.99 1.26
N ILE A 10 -4.84 -5.94 0.97
CA ILE A 10 -5.93 -5.48 1.83
C ILE A 10 -7.23 -5.62 1.05
N GLN A 11 -8.16 -6.42 1.57
CA GLN A 11 -9.47 -6.64 0.96
C GLN A 11 -10.57 -6.24 1.95
N ASP A 12 -11.59 -5.55 1.43
CA ASP A 12 -12.84 -5.30 2.13
C ASP A 12 -14.04 -5.90 1.35
N THR A 13 -15.17 -6.00 2.04
CA THR A 13 -16.47 -6.43 1.48
C THR A 13 -17.45 -5.26 1.40
N GLY A 14 -16.93 -4.04 1.22
CA GLY A 14 -17.74 -2.82 1.17
C GLY A 14 -18.49 -2.65 -0.16
N PRO A 15 -19.06 -1.47 -0.42
CA PRO A 15 -19.85 -1.21 -1.62
C PRO A 15 -19.04 -1.19 -2.93
N GLY A 16 -17.71 -1.22 -2.85
CA GLY A 16 -16.84 -1.00 -4.01
C GLY A 16 -16.89 0.43 -4.54
N MET A 17 -16.30 0.64 -5.71
CA MET A 17 -16.19 1.94 -6.37
C MET A 17 -16.61 1.85 -7.84
N PRO A 18 -17.27 2.90 -8.38
CA PRO A 18 -17.47 3.01 -9.82
C PRO A 18 -16.13 3.35 -10.52
N PRO A 19 -15.98 3.04 -11.83
CA PRO A 19 -14.71 3.19 -12.55
C PRO A 19 -14.12 4.60 -12.48
N GLU A 20 -14.97 5.63 -12.54
CA GLU A 20 -14.53 7.03 -12.55
C GLU A 20 -13.93 7.43 -11.21
N VAL A 21 -14.45 6.89 -10.09
CA VAL A 21 -13.84 7.11 -8.77
C VAL A 21 -12.54 6.32 -8.65
N ARG A 22 -12.52 5.07 -9.11
CA ARG A 22 -11.33 4.20 -9.06
C ARG A 22 -10.15 4.82 -9.82
N ASP A 23 -10.38 5.31 -11.03
CA ASP A 23 -9.31 5.78 -11.90
C ASP A 23 -8.66 7.08 -11.38
N HIS A 24 -9.36 7.81 -10.50
CA HIS A 24 -8.91 9.05 -9.88
C HIS A 24 -8.64 8.92 -8.37
N LEU A 25 -8.71 7.72 -7.78
CA LEU A 25 -8.75 7.57 -6.31
C LEU A 25 -7.47 8.04 -5.58
N PHE A 26 -6.36 8.17 -6.31
CA PHE A 26 -5.09 8.68 -5.79
C PHE A 26 -4.87 10.18 -6.04
N ASP A 27 -5.75 10.82 -6.80
CA ASP A 27 -5.67 12.26 -7.04
C ASP A 27 -5.99 13.04 -5.77
N ARG A 28 -5.43 14.24 -5.65
CA ARG A 28 -5.60 15.08 -4.47
C ARG A 28 -7.05 15.52 -4.32
N ALA A 29 -7.57 15.44 -3.09
CA ALA A 29 -8.90 15.93 -2.70
C ALA A 29 -10.07 15.15 -3.32
N ILE A 30 -9.84 13.94 -3.82
CA ILE A 30 -10.91 13.03 -4.24
C ILE A 30 -11.54 12.36 -3.01
N THR A 31 -12.84 12.55 -2.83
CA THR A 31 -13.64 11.96 -1.76
C THR A 31 -15.07 11.74 -2.21
N THR A 32 -15.68 10.64 -1.78
CA THR A 32 -17.13 10.41 -1.89
C THR A 32 -17.85 10.62 -0.55
N LYS A 33 -17.11 10.92 0.52
CA LYS A 33 -17.64 11.11 1.87
C LYS A 33 -17.83 12.60 2.17
N GLN A 34 -18.99 12.96 2.72
CA GLN A 34 -19.23 14.31 3.21
C GLN A 34 -18.22 14.68 4.31
N GLY A 35 -17.59 15.85 4.18
CA GLY A 35 -16.54 16.32 5.11
C GLY A 35 -15.19 15.59 4.98
N GLY A 36 -15.03 14.64 4.05
CA GLY A 36 -13.76 13.97 3.80
C GLY A 36 -12.76 14.90 3.12
N SER A 37 -11.49 14.87 3.53
CA SER A 37 -10.45 15.69 2.88
C SER A 37 -9.96 15.11 1.55
N GLY A 38 -10.16 13.81 1.31
CA GLY A 38 -9.65 13.13 0.11
C GLY A 38 -8.12 13.07 0.02
N ILE A 39 -7.42 13.12 1.16
CA ILE A 39 -5.95 13.17 1.22
C ILE A 39 -5.33 11.78 1.51
N GLY A 40 -6.09 10.88 2.14
CA GLY A 40 -5.55 9.63 2.68
C GLY A 40 -4.90 8.72 1.64
N LEU A 41 -5.59 8.42 0.54
CA LEU A 41 -5.08 7.50 -0.48
C LEU A 41 -3.88 8.06 -1.25
N MET A 42 -3.88 9.37 -1.51
CA MET A 42 -2.73 10.08 -2.06
C MET A 42 -1.49 9.95 -1.15
N LEU A 43 -1.66 10.07 0.18
CA LEU A 43 -0.57 9.85 1.12
C LEU A 43 -0.09 8.40 1.13
N VAL A 44 -1.00 7.43 1.01
CA VAL A 44 -0.66 6.01 0.91
C VAL A 44 0.17 5.74 -0.34
N GLN A 45 -0.23 6.25 -1.50
CA GLN A 45 0.54 6.12 -2.74
C GLN A 45 1.96 6.67 -2.57
N ARG A 46 2.09 7.90 -2.05
CA ARG A 46 3.41 8.51 -1.79
C ARG A 46 4.25 7.73 -0.80
N ALA A 47 3.64 7.18 0.25
CA ALA A 47 4.34 6.36 1.22
C ALA A 47 4.88 5.09 0.56
N ILE A 48 4.08 4.44 -0.29
CA ILE A 48 4.48 3.22 -1.00
C ILE A 48 5.60 3.51 -2.01
N GLU A 49 5.46 4.58 -2.81
CA GLU A 49 6.49 5.03 -3.75
C GLU A 49 7.81 5.36 -3.05
N LYS A 50 7.76 6.00 -1.87
CA LYS A 50 8.95 6.28 -1.06
C LYS A 50 9.68 5.01 -0.61
N HIS A 51 8.97 3.90 -0.45
CA HIS A 51 9.54 2.58 -0.16
C HIS A 51 9.86 1.78 -1.43
N GLN A 52 9.92 2.44 -2.60
CA GLN A 52 10.16 1.82 -3.91
C GLN A 52 9.11 0.76 -4.26
N GLY A 53 7.92 0.86 -3.67
CA GLY A 53 6.81 -0.04 -3.91
C GLY A 53 5.87 0.46 -5.00
N THR A 54 4.89 -0.36 -5.33
CA THR A 54 3.79 -0.05 -6.23
C THR A 54 2.47 -0.44 -5.58
N ILE A 55 1.42 0.36 -5.78
CA ILE A 55 0.05 0.04 -5.34
C ILE A 55 -0.85 -0.19 -6.55
N LEU A 56 -1.61 -1.27 -6.51
CA LEU A 56 -2.66 -1.61 -7.47
C LEU A 56 -4.00 -1.68 -6.74
N VAL A 57 -5.07 -1.38 -7.46
CA VAL A 57 -6.43 -1.42 -6.93
C VAL A 57 -7.36 -2.18 -7.87
N LYS A 58 -8.15 -3.08 -7.30
CA LYS A 58 -9.29 -3.70 -7.95
C LYS A 58 -10.53 -3.38 -7.14
N SER A 59 -11.54 -2.81 -7.78
CA SER A 59 -12.82 -2.51 -7.14
C SER A 59 -13.93 -2.56 -8.17
N GLU A 60 -15.08 -3.08 -7.75
CA GLU A 60 -16.31 -3.17 -8.54
C GLU A 60 -17.49 -2.94 -7.61
N LEU A 61 -18.52 -2.23 -8.11
CA LEU A 61 -19.73 -1.95 -7.33
C LEU A 61 -20.38 -3.24 -6.82
N GLY A 62 -20.61 -3.30 -5.51
CA GLY A 62 -21.18 -4.44 -4.80
C GLY A 62 -20.22 -5.60 -4.52
N GLN A 63 -18.96 -5.52 -4.94
CA GLN A 63 -17.96 -6.60 -4.78
C GLN A 63 -16.82 -6.25 -3.81
N GLY A 64 -16.87 -5.07 -3.17
CA GLY A 64 -15.80 -4.58 -2.30
C GLY A 64 -14.60 -4.03 -3.06
N THR A 65 -13.50 -3.85 -2.33
CA THR A 65 -12.23 -3.32 -2.87
C THR A 65 -11.07 -4.18 -2.41
N THR A 66 -10.08 -4.33 -3.29
CA THR A 66 -8.78 -4.94 -2.99
C THR A 66 -7.66 -4.00 -3.39
N PHE A 67 -6.82 -3.64 -2.42
CA PHE A 67 -5.54 -2.97 -2.64
C PHE A 67 -4.41 -3.99 -2.58
N VAL A 68 -3.48 -3.92 -3.52
CA VAL A 68 -2.29 -4.77 -3.58
C VAL A 68 -1.07 -3.86 -3.59
N CYS A 69 -0.28 -3.91 -2.52
CA CYS A 69 0.95 -3.17 -2.38
C CYS A 69 2.13 -4.13 -2.57
N VAL A 70 3.01 -3.83 -3.52
CA VAL A 70 4.19 -4.62 -3.84
C VAL A 70 5.42 -3.83 -3.42
N PHE A 71 6.29 -4.44 -2.62
CA PHE A 71 7.53 -3.82 -2.14
C PHE A 71 8.74 -4.68 -2.52
N PRO A 72 9.92 -4.08 -2.72
CA PRO A 72 11.15 -4.86 -2.76
C PRO A 72 11.36 -5.56 -1.41
N THR A 73 11.78 -6.82 -1.44
CA THR A 73 12.16 -7.52 -0.21
C THR A 73 13.54 -7.00 0.23
N PRO A 74 13.66 -6.46 1.47
CA PRO A 74 14.97 -6.10 2.00
C PRO A 74 15.83 -7.36 2.14
N PRO A 75 17.16 -7.24 2.08
CA PRO A 75 18.03 -8.37 2.37
C PRO A 75 17.62 -8.96 3.72
N ARG A 76 17.48 -10.28 3.77
CA ARG A 76 17.14 -10.99 5.00
C ARG A 76 18.17 -10.60 6.05
N LEU A 77 17.71 -10.03 7.16
CA LEU A 77 18.55 -9.87 8.32
C LEU A 77 18.85 -11.28 8.82
N ASP A 78 19.99 -11.82 8.42
CA ASP A 78 20.49 -13.05 9.01
C ASP A 78 20.64 -12.80 10.51
N ALA A 79 20.20 -13.76 11.32
CA ALA A 79 20.22 -13.64 12.77
C ALA A 79 21.61 -13.16 13.21
N VAL A 80 21.66 -12.00 13.88
CA VAL A 80 22.88 -11.44 14.42
C VAL A 80 23.51 -12.52 15.31
N SER A 81 24.64 -13.07 14.86
CA SER A 81 25.48 -13.90 15.71
C SER A 81 25.88 -13.04 16.90
N GLY A 82 25.66 -13.52 18.12
CA GLY A 82 25.48 -12.74 19.36
C GLY A 82 26.60 -11.82 19.86
N GLU A 83 27.55 -11.40 19.01
CA GLU A 83 28.69 -10.55 19.42
C GLU A 83 28.44 -9.04 19.26
N THR A 84 27.44 -8.58 18.49
CA THR A 84 27.29 -7.14 18.18
C THR A 84 26.50 -6.33 19.22
N LEU A 85 25.80 -6.96 20.18
CA LEU A 85 25.03 -6.21 21.19
C LEU A 85 25.90 -5.52 22.26
N ALA A 86 27.19 -5.82 22.35
CA ALA A 86 28.09 -5.27 23.37
C ALA A 86 28.69 -3.90 23.03
N SER A 87 28.60 -3.40 21.79
CA SER A 87 29.24 -2.13 21.39
C SER A 87 28.32 -0.91 21.38
N VAL A 88 27.08 -1.04 21.85
CA VAL A 88 26.07 0.04 21.86
C VAL A 88 25.52 0.36 23.26
N ALA A 89 26.12 -0.20 24.31
CA ALA A 89 25.87 0.17 25.71
C ALA A 89 27.04 0.99 26.25
#